data_AF-A0A401USE9-F1
#
_entry.id   AF-A0A401USE9-F1
#
_cell.length_a   1.000
_cell.length_b   1.000
_cell.length_c   1.000
_cell.angle_alpha   90.00
_cell.angle_beta   90.00
_cell.angle_gamma   90.00
#
_symmetry.space_group_name_H-M   'P 1'
#
loop_
_entity.id
_entity.type
_entity.pdbx_description
1 polymer ?
#
loop_
_entity_poly.entity_id
_entity_poly.type
_entity_poly.pdbx_seq_one_letter_code
_entity_poly.pdbx_strand_id
1 'polypeptide(L)'
;MDNKLNLLEATDDTPSRTTVYSSSKINLLLADKEKKSSYDARDYGAKGDGITDDTLSIENAINSAFMNGGGTVYFHSNIYIASSIILKEKVRLLGDGESSVIVMKNDTNDNFIKVFDEYTGWCGLESLKIDGNKTNNKKGHAVYFARSVYGDDSHLFLKNIHITEAPEDGFRVYGGQHREGRYINVTIDYCGGFGFYHDGSDNNMVCITSWRNGLAGFYENGSANRWLSCKTFQCNTINRSSHDSAGWLIYNGQRNTFTDCQAQESYGHGWYLEVCRDMTLQGCVADSNGITSLNQQTTSDLTKNGFDINVCSNVVLNSCMCTDFRQDDSGKYKTQNIGVHLSYCTDCIINITCSKQQIDVKEDHDEGVYENLKIINGIPIEYLKIGGTIAQRLEGTEDAMIEIHRDNSKNWAYGQNGLDKSFRIDRYDPDTESWQDSPINLPISGGAVLGGLLLKDNSIVNATNINTPVSIGGVMIVTKAAIPTTGTWTKGALVYNSNPKVNGYIGWVCITTGTPGVWKGFGLIQT
;
A
#
# COMPACT_ATOMS: atom_id res chain seq x y z
N MET A 1 -34.86 40.72 43.61
CA MET A 1 -36.23 40.18 43.62
C MET A 1 -36.21 39.02 44.60
N ASP A 2 -36.96 39.16 45.69
CA ASP A 2 -37.14 38.14 46.71
C ASP A 2 -37.72 36.86 46.12
N ASN A 3 -37.21 35.69 46.54
CA ASN A 3 -38.01 34.49 46.55
C ASN A 3 -37.68 33.67 47.80
N LYS A 4 -38.60 33.77 48.78
CA LYS A 4 -38.69 32.92 49.96
C LYS A 4 -38.99 31.48 49.50
N LEU A 5 -38.14 30.53 49.88
CA LEU A 5 -38.50 29.11 49.81
C LEU A 5 -39.33 28.78 51.07
N ASN A 6 -40.61 28.48 50.87
CA ASN A 6 -41.45 27.90 51.91
C ASN A 6 -41.01 26.45 52.15
N LEU A 7 -40.56 26.16 53.37
CA LEU A 7 -40.40 24.79 53.87
C LEU A 7 -41.80 24.23 54.16
N LEU A 8 -42.21 23.21 53.41
CA LEU A 8 -43.33 22.35 53.78
C LEU A 8 -42.92 21.50 54.98
N GLU A 9 -43.67 21.63 56.07
CA GLU A 9 -43.55 20.79 57.26
C GLU A 9 -43.89 19.33 56.91
N ALA A 10 -42.92 18.44 57.11
CA ALA A 10 -43.18 17.02 57.27
C ALA A 10 -43.26 16.73 58.77
N THR A 11 -44.46 16.43 59.27
CA THR A 11 -44.66 15.87 60.60
C THR A 11 -44.27 14.40 60.57
N ASP A 12 -43.11 14.07 61.14
CA ASP A 12 -42.86 12.73 61.68
C ASP A 12 -42.00 12.82 62.94
N ASP A 13 -42.43 12.09 63.95
CA ASP A 13 -42.13 12.24 65.37
C ASP A 13 -40.95 11.34 65.74
N THR A 14 -39.72 11.87 65.68
CA THR A 14 -38.55 11.29 66.37
C THR A 14 -37.60 12.41 66.84
N PRO A 15 -37.02 12.35 68.05
CA PRO A 15 -36.12 13.38 68.55
C PRO A 15 -34.73 13.19 67.93
N SER A 16 -34.59 13.54 66.65
CA SER A 16 -33.28 13.61 66.03
C SER A 16 -32.63 14.95 66.40
N ARG A 17 -31.48 14.84 67.06
CA ARG A 17 -30.63 15.94 67.52
C ARG A 17 -30.25 16.83 66.33
N THR A 18 -30.98 17.91 66.10
CA THR A 18 -30.66 18.89 65.04
C THR A 18 -29.34 19.57 65.38
N THR A 19 -28.26 19.06 64.81
CA THR A 19 -26.95 19.70 64.89
C THR A 19 -26.97 20.84 63.89
N VAL A 20 -27.21 22.07 64.37
CA VAL A 20 -27.11 23.27 63.52
C VAL A 20 -25.62 23.49 63.21
N TYR A 21 -25.21 23.10 62.00
CA TYR A 21 -23.90 23.46 61.49
C TYR A 21 -23.89 24.97 61.17
N SER A 22 -22.84 25.68 61.58
CA SER A 22 -22.64 27.07 61.16
C SER A 22 -22.63 27.16 59.64
N SER A 23 -23.01 28.32 59.09
CA SER A 23 -22.95 28.60 57.64
C SER A 23 -21.58 28.29 57.03
N SER A 24 -20.51 28.37 57.82
CA SER A 24 -19.16 27.96 57.43
C SER A 24 -18.97 26.43 57.23
N LYS A 25 -19.70 25.58 57.97
CA LYS A 25 -19.68 24.11 57.76
C LYS A 25 -20.64 23.68 56.65
N ILE A 26 -21.74 24.40 56.42
CA ILE A 26 -22.66 24.15 55.30
C ILE A 26 -22.00 24.52 53.96
N ASN A 27 -21.23 25.62 53.89
CA ASN A 27 -20.43 25.95 52.71
C ASN A 27 -19.30 24.94 52.43
N LEU A 28 -18.85 24.17 53.43
CA LEU A 28 -17.86 23.12 53.25
C LEU A 28 -18.47 21.79 52.74
N LEU A 29 -19.78 21.60 52.92
CA LEU A 29 -20.55 20.46 52.42
C LEU A 29 -21.27 20.73 51.09
N LEU A 30 -21.44 22.01 50.72
CA LEU A 30 -22.04 22.48 49.47
C LEU A 30 -21.03 23.07 48.47
N ALA A 31 -19.76 23.14 48.83
CA ALA A 31 -18.72 23.24 47.81
C ALA A 31 -18.69 21.89 47.09
N ASP A 32 -19.52 21.75 46.06
CA ASP A 32 -19.04 21.10 44.84
C ASP A 32 -17.66 21.70 44.63
N LYS A 33 -16.60 20.94 44.91
CA LYS A 33 -15.27 21.32 44.47
C LYS A 33 -15.45 21.46 42.97
N GLU A 34 -15.58 22.70 42.47
CA GLU A 34 -15.60 22.94 41.04
C GLU A 34 -14.40 22.17 40.50
N LYS A 35 -14.66 21.11 39.74
CA LYS A 35 -13.61 20.24 39.23
C LYS A 35 -12.79 21.11 38.31
N LYS A 36 -11.67 21.66 38.81
CA LYS A 36 -10.75 22.48 38.02
C LYS A 36 -10.36 21.64 36.82
N SER A 37 -10.80 22.04 35.64
CA SER A 37 -10.58 21.29 34.39
C SER A 37 -9.46 21.88 33.54
N SER A 38 -8.94 23.05 33.94
CA SER A 38 -7.87 23.79 33.27
C SER A 38 -6.77 24.18 34.26
N TYR A 39 -5.52 23.94 33.87
CA TYR A 39 -4.32 24.06 34.68
C TYR A 39 -3.27 24.86 33.88
N ASP A 40 -3.24 26.18 34.03
CA ASP A 40 -2.25 27.02 33.36
C ASP A 40 -0.85 26.71 33.90
N ALA A 41 0.11 26.35 33.05
CA ALA A 41 1.46 26.02 33.48
C ALA A 41 2.13 27.17 34.27
N ARG A 42 1.74 28.43 34.01
CA ARG A 42 2.25 29.61 34.70
C ARG A 42 1.76 29.72 36.15
N ASP A 43 0.59 29.18 36.46
CA ASP A 43 0.10 29.08 37.85
C ASP A 43 1.01 28.18 38.70
N TYR A 44 1.78 27.29 38.04
CA TYR A 44 2.74 26.38 38.65
C TYR A 44 4.19 26.87 38.54
N GLY A 45 4.40 28.11 38.06
CA GLY A 45 5.70 28.77 37.99
C GLY A 45 6.43 28.68 36.65
N ALA A 46 5.83 28.09 35.62
CA ALA A 46 6.44 28.05 34.29
C ALA A 46 6.55 29.47 33.73
N LYS A 47 7.72 29.84 33.22
CA LYS A 47 7.96 31.19 32.70
C LYS A 47 7.72 31.29 31.20
N GLY A 48 8.06 30.26 30.43
CA GLY A 48 7.93 30.31 28.98
C GLY A 48 8.82 31.37 28.32
N ASP A 49 9.97 31.67 28.92
CA ASP A 49 10.89 32.74 28.47
C ASP A 49 11.99 32.24 27.50
N GLY A 50 11.94 30.96 27.10
CA GLY A 50 12.93 30.32 26.23
C GLY A 50 14.29 30.05 26.88
N ILE A 51 14.44 30.28 28.19
CA ILE A 51 15.72 30.18 28.91
C ILE A 51 15.57 29.36 30.19
N THR A 52 14.54 29.66 30.99
CA THR A 52 14.24 29.00 32.25
C THR A 52 13.83 27.55 32.00
N ASP A 53 14.41 26.64 32.79
CA ASP A 53 13.97 25.25 32.84
C ASP A 53 12.63 25.16 33.57
N ASP A 54 11.55 25.01 32.79
CA ASP A 54 10.17 24.96 33.23
C ASP A 54 9.72 23.52 33.61
N THR A 55 10.61 22.52 33.58
CA THR A 55 10.28 21.09 33.80
C THR A 55 9.40 20.89 35.04
N LEU A 56 9.85 21.38 36.21
CA LEU A 56 9.16 21.14 37.47
C LEU A 56 7.76 21.77 37.50
N SER A 57 7.61 22.96 36.92
CA SER A 57 6.34 23.66 36.85
C SER A 57 5.34 22.93 35.95
N ILE A 58 5.80 22.42 34.81
CA ILE A 58 4.99 21.64 33.88
C ILE A 58 4.55 20.32 34.54
N GLU A 59 5.47 19.60 35.17
CA GLU A 59 5.18 18.37 35.91
C GLU A 59 4.16 18.61 37.04
N ASN A 60 4.31 19.70 37.80
CA ASN A 60 3.36 20.03 38.86
C ASN A 60 1.95 20.31 38.32
N ALA A 61 1.84 20.97 37.15
CA ALA A 61 0.55 21.20 36.50
C ALA A 61 -0.09 19.87 36.05
N ILE A 62 0.68 18.99 35.40
CA ILE A 62 0.22 17.66 34.96
C ILE A 62 -0.21 16.81 36.16
N ASN A 63 0.60 16.74 37.20
CA ASN A 63 0.29 16.01 38.43
C ASN A 63 -0.98 16.55 39.08
N SER A 64 -1.17 17.88 39.11
CA SER A 64 -2.39 18.49 39.64
C SER A 64 -3.63 18.12 38.82
N ALA A 65 -3.54 18.14 37.48
CA ALA A 65 -4.63 17.70 36.61
C ALA A 65 -4.98 16.23 36.83
N PHE A 66 -3.98 15.36 36.84
CA PHE A 66 -4.16 13.93 37.07
C PHE A 66 -4.81 13.62 38.44
N MET A 67 -4.30 14.22 39.52
CA MET A 67 -4.82 14.00 40.88
C MET A 67 -6.26 14.49 41.09
N ASN A 68 -6.78 15.34 40.20
CA ASN A 68 -8.17 15.78 40.20
C ASN A 68 -9.03 15.02 39.17
N GLY A 69 -8.56 13.86 38.70
CA GLY A 69 -9.31 12.97 37.80
C GLY A 69 -9.29 13.41 36.34
N GLY A 70 -8.17 14.00 35.91
CA GLY A 70 -7.95 14.48 34.54
C GLY A 70 -8.20 15.97 34.36
N GLY A 71 -7.72 16.51 33.26
CA GLY A 71 -7.84 17.94 32.94
C GLY A 71 -6.91 18.38 31.82
N THR A 72 -6.96 19.67 31.50
CA THR A 72 -6.13 20.28 30.47
C THR A 72 -5.04 21.14 31.10
N VAL A 73 -3.78 20.84 30.80
CA VAL A 73 -2.64 21.70 31.13
C VAL A 73 -2.43 22.67 29.97
N TYR A 74 -2.47 23.97 30.26
CA TYR A 74 -2.47 25.03 29.26
C TYR A 74 -1.10 25.73 29.15
N PHE A 75 -0.65 25.93 27.90
CA PHE A 75 0.57 26.61 27.53
C PHE A 75 0.24 27.82 26.65
N HIS A 76 0.40 29.03 27.18
CA HIS A 76 0.23 30.26 26.39
C HIS A 76 1.34 30.37 25.34
N SER A 77 1.10 31.12 24.28
CA SER A 77 2.07 31.41 23.22
C SER A 77 3.38 31.94 23.82
N ASN A 78 4.42 31.11 23.82
CA ASN A 78 5.72 31.32 24.45
C ASN A 78 6.61 30.09 24.22
N ILE A 79 7.87 30.15 24.67
CA ILE A 79 8.84 29.05 24.53
C ILE A 79 9.16 28.49 25.92
N TYR A 80 8.75 27.26 26.18
CA TYR A 80 8.99 26.55 27.42
C TYR A 80 10.14 25.55 27.25
N ILE A 81 11.20 25.66 28.05
CA ILE A 81 12.29 24.69 28.03
C ILE A 81 12.03 23.63 29.09
N ALA A 82 12.06 22.34 28.71
CA ALA A 82 11.86 21.25 29.66
C ALA A 82 12.74 20.05 29.33
N SER A 83 13.18 19.32 30.35
CA SER A 83 13.68 17.95 30.18
C SER A 83 12.52 16.97 29.99
N SER A 84 12.71 15.66 30.15
CA SER A 84 11.62 14.68 29.99
C SER A 84 10.40 15.02 30.85
N ILE A 85 9.22 15.01 30.21
CA ILE A 85 7.90 15.24 30.81
C ILE A 85 7.11 13.92 30.78
N ILE A 86 6.44 13.59 31.88
CA ILE A 86 5.58 12.42 32.02
C ILE A 86 4.11 12.86 31.89
N LEU A 87 3.54 12.65 30.71
CA LEU A 87 2.10 12.84 30.50
C LEU A 87 1.32 11.68 31.12
N LYS A 88 0.21 12.02 31.78
CA LYS A 88 -0.62 11.06 32.54
C LYS A 88 -1.97 10.82 31.86
N GLU A 89 -2.62 9.70 32.23
CA GLU A 89 -3.96 9.39 31.72
C GLU A 89 -4.95 10.53 31.98
N LYS A 90 -5.89 10.74 31.06
CA LYS A 90 -6.94 11.78 31.14
C LYS A 90 -6.39 13.20 31.24
N VAL A 91 -5.09 13.41 30.99
CA VAL A 91 -4.46 14.73 30.92
C VAL A 91 -4.22 15.10 29.46
N ARG A 92 -4.58 16.33 29.12
CA ARG A 92 -4.33 16.94 27.82
C ARG A 92 -3.32 18.07 27.97
N LEU A 93 -2.35 18.15 27.07
CA LEU A 93 -1.54 19.37 26.90
C LEU A 93 -2.16 20.23 25.79
N LEU A 94 -2.40 21.51 26.06
CA LEU A 94 -3.06 22.44 25.13
C LEU A 94 -2.27 23.73 24.99
N GLY A 95 -2.05 24.19 23.76
CA GLY A 95 -1.52 25.52 23.48
C GLY A 95 -2.46 26.43 22.69
N ASP A 96 -1.97 27.62 22.36
CA ASP A 96 -2.63 28.61 21.50
C ASP A 96 -2.45 28.34 20.00
N GLY A 97 -1.65 27.33 19.63
CA GLY A 97 -1.18 27.04 18.28
C GLY A 97 0.33 26.82 18.25
N GLU A 98 0.94 26.89 17.05
CA GLU A 98 2.39 26.67 16.87
C GLU A 98 3.29 27.66 17.64
N SER A 99 2.75 28.79 18.11
CA SER A 99 3.45 29.75 18.98
C SER A 99 3.61 29.28 20.43
N SER A 100 2.86 28.27 20.87
CA SER A 100 3.10 27.58 22.14
C SER A 100 4.11 26.45 21.91
N VAL A 101 5.39 26.71 22.19
CA VAL A 101 6.50 25.80 21.88
C VAL A 101 7.04 25.19 23.16
N ILE A 102 7.12 23.86 23.23
CA ILE A 102 7.86 23.15 24.28
C ILE A 102 9.13 22.57 23.64
N VAL A 103 10.30 22.97 24.15
CA VAL A 103 11.61 22.59 23.60
C VAL A 103 12.33 21.65 24.57
N MET A 104 12.84 20.54 24.05
CA MET A 104 13.65 19.61 24.83
C MET A 104 14.94 20.31 25.27
N LYS A 105 15.18 20.36 26.57
CA LYS A 105 16.36 20.94 27.18
C LYS A 105 17.63 20.25 26.65
N ASN A 106 18.71 21.01 26.52
CA ASN A 106 20.02 20.47 26.16
C ASN A 106 20.42 19.31 27.08
N ASP A 107 21.11 18.33 26.52
CA ASP A 107 21.63 17.16 27.23
C ASP A 107 20.58 16.27 27.92
N THR A 108 19.29 16.43 27.62
CA THR A 108 18.21 15.55 28.12
C THR A 108 18.44 14.11 27.68
N ASN A 109 18.73 13.90 26.39
CA ASN A 109 19.08 12.60 25.82
C ASN A 109 18.11 11.48 26.27
N ASP A 110 16.81 11.69 26.16
CA ASP A 110 15.78 10.74 26.57
C ASP A 110 14.46 11.11 25.86
N ASN A 111 13.46 10.23 25.87
CA ASN A 111 12.16 10.54 25.27
C ASN A 111 11.60 11.83 25.93
N PHE A 112 11.07 12.75 25.14
CA PHE A 112 10.70 14.07 25.65
C PHE A 112 9.37 14.03 26.38
N ILE A 113 8.26 13.97 25.65
CA ILE A 113 6.94 13.77 26.23
C ILE A 113 6.65 12.27 26.25
N LYS A 114 6.65 11.70 27.44
CA LYS A 114 6.49 10.26 27.67
C LYS A 114 5.14 9.96 28.30
N VAL A 115 4.46 8.95 27.80
CA VAL A 115 3.35 8.30 28.48
C VAL A 115 3.80 6.89 28.82
N PHE A 116 3.92 6.59 30.11
CA PHE A 116 4.21 5.22 30.57
C PHE A 116 3.00 4.32 30.39
N ASP A 117 3.25 3.02 30.39
CA ASP A 117 2.27 1.95 30.17
C ASP A 117 0.96 2.20 30.95
N GLU A 118 1.04 2.54 32.24
CA GLU A 118 -0.11 2.79 33.13
C GLU A 118 -0.92 4.06 32.85
N TYR A 119 -0.40 4.96 32.02
CA TYR A 119 -0.98 6.29 31.77
C TYR A 119 -1.56 6.45 30.36
N THR A 120 -1.64 5.37 29.59
CA THR A 120 -1.99 5.35 28.17
C THR A 120 -3.47 5.60 27.84
N GLY A 121 -4.32 5.93 28.81
CA GLY A 121 -5.75 6.16 28.60
C GLY A 121 -6.13 7.64 28.48
N TRP A 122 -6.84 8.02 27.40
CA TRP A 122 -7.52 9.31 27.24
C TRP A 122 -6.61 10.54 27.37
N CYS A 123 -5.35 10.44 26.96
CA CYS A 123 -4.38 11.52 27.02
C CYS A 123 -3.86 11.92 25.63
N GLY A 124 -3.34 13.14 25.52
CA GLY A 124 -2.90 13.64 24.23
C GLY A 124 -2.50 15.11 24.23
N LEU A 125 -2.14 15.59 23.05
CA LEU A 125 -1.66 16.94 22.82
C LEU A 125 -2.58 17.64 21.80
N GLU A 126 -2.82 18.94 21.99
CA GLU A 126 -3.56 19.76 21.02
C GLU A 126 -3.01 21.18 20.87
N SER A 127 -2.92 21.67 19.63
CA SER A 127 -2.60 23.08 19.29
C SER A 127 -1.30 23.61 19.90
N LEU A 128 -0.20 22.88 19.75
CA LEU A 128 1.12 23.31 20.23
C LEU A 128 2.25 22.67 19.41
N LYS A 129 3.45 23.24 19.53
CA LYS A 129 4.67 22.75 18.89
C LYS A 129 5.59 22.05 19.89
N ILE A 130 6.13 20.91 19.50
CA ILE A 130 7.17 20.16 20.21
C ILE A 130 8.46 20.23 19.41
N ASP A 131 9.52 20.71 20.03
CA ASP A 131 10.86 20.77 19.43
C ASP A 131 11.79 19.83 20.21
N GLY A 132 12.29 18.79 19.55
CA GLY A 132 13.18 17.80 20.16
C GLY A 132 14.62 18.28 20.31
N ASN A 133 14.97 19.46 19.78
CA ASN A 133 16.28 20.09 19.91
C ASN A 133 17.43 19.12 19.57
N LYS A 134 17.30 18.41 18.43
CA LYS A 134 18.20 17.34 17.96
C LYS A 134 19.68 17.74 17.96
N THR A 135 20.02 18.99 17.64
CA THR A 135 21.43 19.42 17.65
C THR A 135 22.08 19.30 19.03
N ASN A 136 21.29 19.41 20.11
CA ASN A 136 21.77 19.37 21.49
C ASN A 136 21.36 18.10 22.25
N ASN A 137 20.74 17.13 21.58
CA ASN A 137 20.29 15.87 22.15
C ASN A 137 20.59 14.71 21.20
N LYS A 138 21.23 13.65 21.69
CA LYS A 138 21.74 12.54 20.88
C LYS A 138 20.76 11.37 20.72
N LYS A 139 19.75 11.29 21.58
CA LYS A 139 18.73 10.22 21.61
C LYS A 139 17.43 10.75 22.20
N GLY A 140 16.34 10.00 22.00
CA GLY A 140 15.01 10.32 22.49
C GLY A 140 14.03 10.65 21.35
N HIS A 141 12.83 10.08 21.47
CA HIS A 141 11.66 10.48 20.67
C HIS A 141 11.07 11.79 21.20
N ALA A 142 10.47 12.62 20.34
CA ALA A 142 9.81 13.85 20.80
C ALA A 142 8.48 13.57 21.53
N VAL A 143 7.67 12.63 21.04
CA VAL A 143 6.48 12.15 21.75
C VAL A 143 6.46 10.62 21.71
N TYR A 144 6.45 10.00 22.89
CA TYR A 144 6.54 8.55 23.07
C TYR A 144 5.39 8.03 23.93
N PHE A 145 4.54 7.19 23.34
CA PHE A 145 3.51 6.46 24.04
C PHE A 145 3.95 5.00 24.16
N ALA A 146 4.20 4.58 25.40
CA ALA A 146 4.54 3.21 25.74
C ALA A 146 3.32 2.29 25.63
N ARG A 147 3.49 0.99 25.88
CA ARG A 147 2.48 -0.03 25.60
C ARG A 147 1.21 0.17 26.43
N SER A 148 0.05 0.14 25.78
CA SER A 148 -1.23 0.23 26.50
C SER A 148 -1.42 -0.92 27.49
N VAL A 149 -1.77 -0.59 28.74
CA VAL A 149 -2.30 -1.55 29.72
C VAL A 149 -3.80 -1.35 30.00
N TYR A 150 -4.37 -0.23 29.55
CA TYR A 150 -5.82 -0.14 29.43
C TYR A 150 -6.23 -1.18 28.41
N GLY A 151 -7.15 -2.07 28.80
CA GLY A 151 -7.73 -3.07 27.93
C GLY A 151 -8.19 -2.40 26.65
N ASP A 152 -7.33 -2.50 25.64
CA ASP A 152 -7.56 -2.24 24.24
C ASP A 152 -7.83 -0.78 23.80
N ASP A 153 -8.68 -0.01 24.48
CA ASP A 153 -9.16 1.29 23.98
C ASP A 153 -8.47 2.46 24.69
N SER A 154 -7.33 2.87 24.13
CA SER A 154 -6.46 3.90 24.71
C SER A 154 -6.94 5.34 24.47
N HIS A 155 -7.70 5.59 23.41
CA HIS A 155 -8.22 6.92 23.02
C HIS A 155 -7.16 8.03 22.99
N LEU A 156 -5.93 7.68 22.60
CA LEU A 156 -4.82 8.63 22.49
C LEU A 156 -5.09 9.64 21.36
N PHE A 157 -4.64 10.88 21.52
CA PHE A 157 -4.85 11.87 20.46
C PHE A 157 -3.69 12.83 20.27
N LEU A 158 -3.50 13.24 19.01
CA LEU A 158 -2.73 14.40 18.61
C LEU A 158 -3.61 15.24 17.68
N LYS A 159 -3.75 16.54 17.96
CA LYS A 159 -4.59 17.41 17.13
C LYS A 159 -3.95 18.77 16.90
N ASN A 160 -3.77 19.19 15.66
CA ASN A 160 -3.12 20.48 15.34
C ASN A 160 -1.73 20.59 15.99
N ILE A 161 -0.89 19.57 15.79
CA ILE A 161 0.42 19.45 16.43
C ILE A 161 1.52 19.60 15.40
N HIS A 162 2.57 20.35 15.75
CA HIS A 162 3.83 20.36 15.02
C HIS A 162 4.93 19.71 15.87
N ILE A 163 5.56 18.65 15.39
CA ILE A 163 6.74 18.03 16.00
C ILE A 163 7.94 18.26 15.08
N THR A 164 9.06 18.74 15.63
CA THR A 164 10.26 18.97 14.83
C THR A 164 11.53 18.59 15.58
N GLU A 165 12.61 18.33 14.83
CA GLU A 165 13.97 18.19 15.35
C GLU A 165 14.09 17.18 16.51
N ALA A 166 13.39 16.04 16.45
CA ALA A 166 13.62 14.93 17.38
C ALA A 166 14.95 14.23 17.07
N PRO A 167 15.75 13.84 18.08
CA PRO A 167 16.95 13.03 17.87
C PRO A 167 16.66 11.69 17.18
N GLU A 168 15.58 11.03 17.58
CA GLU A 168 15.09 9.79 16.99
C GLU A 168 13.72 10.06 16.33
N ASP A 169 12.70 9.25 16.59
CA ASP A 169 11.38 9.44 15.98
C ASP A 169 10.66 10.71 16.48
N GLY A 170 9.90 11.35 15.59
CA GLY A 170 9.05 12.48 15.98
C GLY A 170 7.92 12.02 16.90
N PHE A 171 7.10 11.10 16.43
CA PHE A 171 6.04 10.46 17.21
C PHE A 171 6.20 8.95 17.19
N ARG A 172 6.07 8.32 18.36
CA ARG A 172 6.14 6.86 18.50
C ARG A 172 5.04 6.33 19.42
N VAL A 173 4.23 5.43 18.88
CA VAL A 173 3.33 4.55 19.64
C VAL A 173 3.89 3.14 19.58
N TYR A 174 4.11 2.53 20.73
CA TYR A 174 4.74 1.21 20.83
C TYR A 174 3.82 0.20 21.50
N GLY A 175 3.77 -1.04 20.99
CA GLY A 175 3.29 -2.19 21.73
C GLY A 175 1.92 -2.74 21.35
N GLY A 176 1.46 -2.62 20.09
CA GLY A 176 0.31 -3.35 19.54
C GLY A 176 -1.10 -2.95 20.03
N GLN A 177 -1.21 -2.48 21.28
CA GLN A 177 -2.44 -2.53 22.07
C GLN A 177 -3.19 -1.19 22.14
N HIS A 178 -2.85 -0.23 21.29
CA HIS A 178 -3.49 1.08 21.26
C HIS A 178 -4.63 1.10 20.24
N ARG A 179 -5.88 1.27 20.72
CA ARG A 179 -7.06 1.47 19.87
C ARG A 179 -7.78 2.78 20.14
N GLU A 180 -8.66 3.11 19.21
CA GLU A 180 -9.50 4.31 19.18
C GLU A 180 -8.74 5.65 19.20
N GLY A 181 -7.46 5.62 18.82
CA GLY A 181 -6.63 6.80 18.68
C GLY A 181 -7.09 7.71 17.55
N ARG A 182 -6.92 9.02 17.76
CA ARG A 182 -7.29 10.07 16.80
C ARG A 182 -6.12 11.03 16.58
N TYR A 183 -5.52 10.93 15.41
CA TYR A 183 -4.37 11.74 15.02
C TYR A 183 -4.78 12.63 13.84
N ILE A 184 -4.96 13.93 14.08
CA ILE A 184 -5.63 14.83 13.14
C ILE A 184 -4.79 16.10 12.96
N ASN A 185 -4.47 16.44 11.71
CA ASN A 185 -3.72 17.66 11.39
C ASN A 185 -2.41 17.74 12.17
N VAL A 186 -1.50 16.81 11.87
CA VAL A 186 -0.19 16.70 12.55
C VAL A 186 0.90 16.90 11.52
N THR A 187 1.86 17.77 11.82
CA THR A 187 3.07 17.99 11.02
C THR A 187 4.28 17.46 11.76
N ILE A 188 5.12 16.65 11.11
CA ILE A 188 6.35 16.12 11.69
C ILE A 188 7.53 16.30 10.74
N ASP A 189 8.60 16.95 11.21
CA ASP A 189 9.76 17.20 10.36
C ASP A 189 11.12 17.23 11.02
N TYR A 190 12.15 17.06 10.18
CA TYR A 190 13.55 17.10 10.57
C TYR A 190 13.90 16.21 11.77
N CYS A 191 13.19 15.11 11.98
CA CYS A 191 13.51 14.14 13.02
C CYS A 191 14.61 13.19 12.54
N GLY A 192 15.46 12.68 13.43
CA GLY A 192 16.56 11.77 13.07
C GLY A 192 16.11 10.33 12.75
N GLY A 193 14.96 9.92 13.29
CA GLY A 193 14.33 8.61 13.06
C GLY A 193 13.16 8.68 12.09
N PHE A 194 12.12 7.90 12.39
CA PHE A 194 10.83 7.94 11.68
C PHE A 194 10.09 9.24 12.00
N GLY A 195 9.32 9.77 11.06
CA GLY A 195 8.41 10.87 11.39
C GLY A 195 7.33 10.40 12.35
N PHE A 196 6.54 9.43 11.91
CA PHE A 196 5.42 8.88 12.67
C PHE A 196 5.53 7.35 12.70
N TYR A 197 5.92 6.79 13.85
CA TYR A 197 5.95 5.37 14.11
C TYR A 197 4.70 4.95 14.86
N HIS A 198 3.96 4.00 14.28
CA HIS A 198 2.69 3.56 14.83
C HIS A 198 2.55 2.05 14.83
N ASP A 199 2.26 1.53 16.02
CA ASP A 199 2.07 0.10 16.31
C ASP A 199 0.70 -0.15 16.99
N GLY A 200 -0.26 0.78 16.88
CA GLY A 200 -1.62 0.60 17.40
C GLY A 200 -2.57 0.02 16.36
N SER A 201 -3.69 -0.58 16.76
CA SER A 201 -4.74 -1.07 15.83
C SER A 201 -6.06 -0.32 16.02
N ASP A 202 -6.95 -0.29 15.02
CA ASP A 202 -8.26 0.36 15.12
C ASP A 202 -8.22 1.89 15.38
N ASN A 203 -7.27 2.59 14.76
CA ASN A 203 -7.06 4.03 14.91
C ASN A 203 -7.44 4.83 13.65
N ASN A 204 -7.58 6.15 13.81
CA ASN A 204 -7.86 7.08 12.73
C ASN A 204 -6.76 8.15 12.61
N MET A 205 -6.17 8.24 11.43
CA MET A 205 -5.08 9.15 11.06
C MET A 205 -5.54 10.02 9.90
N VAL A 206 -5.60 11.34 10.09
CA VAL A 206 -6.21 12.26 9.13
C VAL A 206 -5.33 13.51 8.95
N CYS A 207 -5.01 13.84 7.71
CA CYS A 207 -4.23 15.04 7.35
C CYS A 207 -2.88 15.12 8.09
N ILE A 208 -2.14 14.01 8.14
CA ILE A 208 -0.80 14.01 8.74
C ILE A 208 0.25 14.26 7.65
N THR A 209 1.14 15.20 7.90
CA THR A 209 2.26 15.53 7.01
C THR A 209 3.59 15.19 7.69
N SER A 210 4.44 14.41 7.02
CA SER A 210 5.74 13.99 7.54
C SER A 210 6.84 14.26 6.52
N TRP A 211 7.86 15.06 6.85
CA TRP A 211 8.87 15.42 5.86
C TRP A 211 10.29 15.59 6.40
N ARG A 212 11.29 15.30 5.55
CA ARG A 212 12.73 15.42 5.88
C ARG A 212 13.18 14.68 7.14
N ASN A 213 12.50 13.57 7.45
CA ASN A 213 12.91 12.70 8.54
C ASN A 213 14.07 11.78 8.09
N GLY A 214 14.89 11.35 9.05
CA GLY A 214 16.06 10.52 8.82
C GLY A 214 15.73 9.15 8.25
N LEU A 215 14.63 8.56 8.71
CA LEU A 215 14.05 7.31 8.21
C LEU A 215 12.70 7.60 7.52
N ALA A 216 11.83 6.60 7.42
CA ALA A 216 10.53 6.73 6.76
C ALA A 216 9.68 7.85 7.37
N GLY A 217 8.86 8.48 6.54
CA GLY A 217 7.94 9.49 7.04
C GLY A 217 6.85 8.87 7.91
N PHE A 218 6.37 7.70 7.49
CA PHE A 218 5.40 6.88 8.21
C PHE A 218 5.91 5.45 8.34
N TYR A 219 5.82 4.91 9.55
CA TYR A 219 5.98 3.49 9.84
C TYR A 219 4.69 2.98 10.47
N GLU A 220 4.04 2.01 9.84
CA GLU A 220 2.79 1.40 10.31
C GLU A 220 2.95 -0.12 10.44
N ASN A 221 2.81 -0.62 11.66
CA ASN A 221 2.85 -2.06 11.97
C ASN A 221 1.55 -2.60 12.57
N GLY A 222 0.63 -1.71 12.94
CA GLY A 222 -0.68 -2.06 13.44
C GLY A 222 -1.67 -2.45 12.35
N SER A 223 -2.90 -2.76 12.77
CA SER A 223 -3.94 -3.31 11.91
C SER A 223 -5.27 -2.56 12.04
N ALA A 224 -6.14 -2.66 11.04
CA ALA A 224 -7.47 -2.04 11.02
C ALA A 224 -7.46 -0.51 11.19
N ASN A 225 -6.33 0.14 10.85
CA ASN A 225 -6.18 1.59 10.90
C ASN A 225 -6.68 2.25 9.62
N ARG A 226 -7.12 3.51 9.75
CA ARG A 226 -7.62 4.33 8.64
C ARG A 226 -6.76 5.57 8.49
N TRP A 227 -6.05 5.67 7.37
CA TRP A 227 -5.24 6.81 6.97
C TRP A 227 -5.94 7.59 5.87
N LEU A 228 -6.15 8.89 6.06
CA LEU A 228 -6.86 9.76 5.12
C LEU A 228 -6.09 11.06 4.87
N SER A 229 -5.87 11.39 3.59
CA SER A 229 -5.25 12.65 3.15
C SER A 229 -3.87 12.91 3.78
N CYS A 230 -3.09 11.87 4.04
CA CYS A 230 -1.77 11.99 4.64
C CYS A 230 -0.66 12.09 3.59
N LYS A 231 0.39 12.84 3.89
CA LYS A 231 1.47 13.12 2.94
C LYS A 231 2.85 12.95 3.57
N THR A 232 3.72 12.20 2.90
CA THR A 232 5.15 12.14 3.22
C THR A 232 5.98 12.68 2.08
N PHE A 233 7.03 13.43 2.39
CA PHE A 233 8.00 13.83 1.38
C PHE A 233 9.42 14.03 1.88
N GLN A 234 10.40 13.75 1.01
CA GLN A 234 11.83 13.97 1.30
C GLN A 234 12.35 13.24 2.56
N CYS A 235 11.71 12.13 2.94
CA CYS A 235 12.10 11.26 4.06
C CYS A 235 13.14 10.21 3.65
N ASN A 236 13.74 9.54 4.64
CA ASN A 236 14.93 8.67 4.53
C ASN A 236 16.23 9.41 4.23
N THR A 237 16.43 10.57 4.85
CA THR A 237 17.60 11.42 4.55
C THR A 237 18.95 10.77 4.90
N ILE A 238 18.98 9.79 5.84
CA ILE A 238 20.21 9.14 6.32
C ILE A 238 20.36 7.65 5.94
N ASN A 239 19.28 6.91 5.66
CA ASN A 239 19.33 5.48 5.32
C ASN A 239 18.85 5.22 3.87
N ARG A 240 19.75 5.45 2.92
CA ARG A 240 19.43 5.44 1.47
C ARG A 240 19.71 4.10 0.78
N SER A 241 20.45 3.20 1.44
CA SER A 241 20.91 1.95 0.85
C SER A 241 20.09 0.72 1.25
N SER A 242 19.29 0.79 2.32
CA SER A 242 18.44 -0.35 2.72
C SER A 242 17.29 -0.56 1.74
N HIS A 243 16.91 -1.81 1.51
CA HIS A 243 15.73 -2.14 0.69
C HIS A 243 14.45 -1.61 1.35
N ASP A 244 14.37 -1.67 2.67
CA ASP A 244 13.19 -1.24 3.45
C ASP A 244 13.08 0.30 3.64
N SER A 245 13.91 1.09 2.95
CA SER A 245 13.85 2.55 2.98
C SER A 245 12.63 3.03 2.19
N ALA A 246 11.67 3.71 2.81
CA ALA A 246 10.43 4.14 2.12
C ALA A 246 9.79 5.41 2.68
N GLY A 247 9.03 6.15 1.88
CA GLY A 247 8.19 7.24 2.38
C GLY A 247 7.14 6.73 3.36
N TRP A 248 6.42 5.69 2.94
CA TRP A 248 5.53 4.86 3.74
C TRP A 248 6.13 3.46 3.88
N LEU A 249 6.49 3.09 5.10
CA LEU A 249 6.93 1.75 5.46
C LEU A 249 5.81 1.05 6.23
N ILE A 250 5.21 0.02 5.63
CA ILE A 250 4.11 -0.73 6.21
C ILE A 250 4.56 -2.18 6.35
N TYR A 251 4.59 -2.68 7.58
CA TYR A 251 5.14 -3.99 7.89
C TYR A 251 4.13 -4.81 8.68
N ASN A 252 3.82 -6.03 8.26
CA ASN A 252 2.95 -6.97 8.97
C ASN A 252 1.55 -6.42 9.36
N GLY A 253 1.14 -5.29 8.78
CA GLY A 253 -0.15 -4.67 9.01
C GLY A 253 -1.27 -5.43 8.30
N GLN A 254 -2.45 -5.48 8.92
CA GLN A 254 -3.62 -6.15 8.36
C GLN A 254 -4.83 -5.23 8.31
N ARG A 255 -5.65 -5.31 7.25
CA ARG A 255 -6.93 -4.58 7.17
C ARG A 255 -6.80 -3.05 7.25
N ASN A 256 -5.62 -2.51 6.98
CA ASN A 256 -5.42 -1.07 6.95
C ASN A 256 -5.98 -0.48 5.66
N THR A 257 -6.59 0.70 5.78
CA THR A 257 -7.09 1.47 4.64
C THR A 257 -6.35 2.80 4.55
N PHE A 258 -5.80 3.09 3.37
CA PHE A 258 -5.19 4.37 3.03
C PHE A 258 -6.02 5.01 1.93
N THR A 259 -6.40 6.27 2.09
CA THR A 259 -7.22 7.01 1.14
C THR A 259 -6.63 8.38 0.88
N ASP A 260 -6.40 8.71 -0.39
CA ASP A 260 -5.84 9.98 -0.84
C ASP A 260 -4.50 10.34 -0.18
N CYS A 261 -3.72 9.31 0.14
CA CYS A 261 -2.39 9.48 0.74
C CYS A 261 -1.29 9.57 -0.32
N GLN A 262 -0.23 10.33 -0.06
CA GLN A 262 0.86 10.55 -1.00
C GLN A 262 2.24 10.27 -0.39
N ALA A 263 3.11 9.64 -1.18
CA ALA A 263 4.55 9.57 -0.99
C ALA A 263 5.25 10.35 -2.10
N GLN A 264 6.01 11.39 -1.77
CA GLN A 264 6.65 12.24 -2.75
C GLN A 264 8.15 12.40 -2.48
N GLU A 265 9.00 12.17 -3.47
CA GLU A 265 10.43 12.50 -3.36
C GLU A 265 11.13 11.89 -2.14
N SER A 266 10.71 10.70 -1.74
CA SER A 266 11.44 9.96 -0.70
C SER A 266 12.79 9.51 -1.26
N TYR A 267 13.82 9.46 -0.41
CA TYR A 267 15.12 8.89 -0.79
C TYR A 267 15.05 7.37 -0.97
N GLY A 268 14.01 6.73 -0.42
CA GLY A 268 13.68 5.32 -0.58
C GLY A 268 12.53 5.08 -1.57
N HIS A 269 11.87 3.93 -1.44
CA HIS A 269 10.60 3.63 -2.11
C HIS A 269 9.54 4.69 -1.77
N GLY A 270 8.50 4.85 -2.60
CA GLY A 270 7.34 5.65 -2.20
C GLY A 270 6.57 4.95 -1.08
N TRP A 271 6.12 3.74 -1.39
CA TRP A 271 5.40 2.83 -0.53
C TRP A 271 6.13 1.50 -0.51
N TYR A 272 6.40 0.98 0.68
CA TYR A 272 6.93 -0.35 0.89
C TYR A 272 5.97 -1.10 1.82
N LEU A 273 5.38 -2.18 1.30
CA LEU A 273 4.48 -3.06 2.02
C LEU A 273 5.14 -4.43 2.11
N GLU A 274 5.31 -4.94 3.32
CA GLU A 274 5.92 -6.25 3.55
C GLU A 274 5.10 -7.08 4.52
N VAL A 275 4.83 -8.34 4.16
CA VAL A 275 4.10 -9.31 4.99
C VAL A 275 2.69 -8.80 5.37
N CYS A 276 2.13 -7.89 4.57
CA CYS A 276 0.83 -7.28 4.85
C CYS A 276 -0.33 -8.11 4.30
N ARG A 277 -1.52 -7.97 4.91
CA ARG A 277 -2.73 -8.68 4.46
C ARG A 277 -3.97 -7.80 4.43
N ASP A 278 -4.87 -8.03 3.49
CA ASP A 278 -6.17 -7.36 3.41
C ASP A 278 -6.05 -5.82 3.36
N MET A 279 -5.10 -5.32 2.56
CA MET A 279 -4.76 -3.90 2.52
C MET A 279 -5.57 -3.18 1.44
N THR A 280 -6.07 -1.99 1.74
CA THR A 280 -6.72 -1.14 0.72
C THR A 280 -6.00 0.19 0.61
N LEU A 281 -5.48 0.50 -0.58
CA LEU A 281 -4.94 1.79 -0.94
C LEU A 281 -5.83 2.39 -2.03
N GLN A 282 -6.53 3.46 -1.72
CA GLN A 282 -7.49 4.13 -2.58
C GLN A 282 -6.97 5.52 -2.94
N GLY A 283 -6.78 5.81 -4.24
CA GLY A 283 -6.33 7.14 -4.66
C GLY A 283 -4.92 7.50 -4.19
N CYS A 284 -4.13 6.51 -3.73
CA CYS A 284 -2.80 6.76 -3.20
C CYS A 284 -1.80 7.08 -4.32
N VAL A 285 -0.84 7.95 -4.02
CA VAL A 285 0.12 8.46 -5.00
C VAL A 285 1.55 8.13 -4.59
N ALA A 286 2.36 7.65 -5.53
CA ALA A 286 3.81 7.61 -5.45
C ALA A 286 4.41 8.56 -6.51
N ASP A 287 4.95 9.70 -6.08
CA ASP A 287 5.44 10.75 -6.98
C ASP A 287 6.95 10.99 -6.81
N SER A 288 7.70 10.80 -7.89
CA SER A 288 9.15 10.98 -7.96
C SER A 288 9.99 10.51 -6.75
N ASN A 289 9.72 9.32 -6.20
CA ASN A 289 10.54 8.71 -5.14
C ASN A 289 11.88 8.16 -5.67
N GLY A 290 12.77 7.71 -4.79
CA GLY A 290 14.12 7.23 -5.13
C GLY A 290 15.15 8.33 -5.38
N ILE A 291 14.96 9.54 -4.83
CA ILE A 291 15.88 10.66 -5.07
C ILE A 291 17.25 10.41 -4.43
N THR A 292 18.33 10.85 -5.07
CA THR A 292 19.70 10.73 -4.52
C THR A 292 20.18 12.01 -3.85
N SER A 293 19.63 13.16 -4.24
CA SER A 293 19.81 14.42 -3.53
C SER A 293 18.59 15.34 -3.75
N LEU A 294 18.48 16.40 -2.94
CA LEU A 294 17.41 17.37 -3.12
C LEU A 294 17.52 17.98 -4.52
N ASN A 295 16.47 17.80 -5.33
CA ASN A 295 16.40 18.30 -6.69
C ASN A 295 17.40 17.69 -7.69
N GLN A 296 18.10 16.59 -7.39
CA GLN A 296 18.92 15.90 -8.40
C GLN A 296 18.44 14.46 -8.65
N GLN A 297 18.52 14.11 -9.93
CA GLN A 297 18.09 12.84 -10.51
C GLN A 297 19.33 12.22 -11.18
N THR A 298 19.73 11.03 -10.75
CA THR A 298 20.80 10.26 -11.39
C THR A 298 20.21 8.98 -11.95
N THR A 299 20.22 8.83 -13.28
CA THR A 299 19.63 7.68 -14.00
C THR A 299 20.46 6.40 -13.87
N SER A 300 21.62 6.42 -13.21
CA SER A 300 22.56 5.30 -13.12
C SER A 300 22.23 4.28 -12.02
N ASP A 301 21.42 4.65 -11.02
CA ASP A 301 21.26 3.86 -9.78
C ASP A 301 19.80 3.80 -9.28
N LEU A 302 18.84 3.73 -10.21
CA LEU A 302 17.42 3.62 -9.84
C LEU A 302 17.15 2.23 -9.24
N THR A 303 17.18 2.13 -7.91
CA THR A 303 16.86 0.88 -7.17
C THR A 303 15.52 0.94 -6.44
N LYS A 304 14.87 2.11 -6.43
CA LYS A 304 13.69 2.38 -5.60
C LYS A 304 12.42 2.51 -6.43
N ASN A 305 11.37 1.84 -5.98
CA ASN A 305 10.09 1.72 -6.67
C ASN A 305 9.06 2.70 -6.09
N GLY A 306 8.01 2.97 -6.86
CA GLY A 306 6.87 3.73 -6.36
C GLY A 306 6.10 2.99 -5.29
N PHE A 307 5.59 1.82 -5.67
CA PHE A 307 5.01 0.83 -4.78
C PHE A 307 5.86 -0.43 -4.84
N ASP A 308 6.36 -0.86 -3.70
CA ASP A 308 7.09 -2.11 -3.52
C ASP A 308 6.29 -2.99 -2.56
N ILE A 309 5.74 -4.09 -3.07
CA ILE A 309 4.80 -4.93 -2.32
C ILE A 309 5.37 -6.34 -2.30
N ASN A 310 5.74 -6.81 -1.10
CA ASN A 310 6.49 -8.02 -0.90
C ASN A 310 5.81 -8.95 0.12
N VAL A 311 5.67 -10.23 -0.23
CA VAL A 311 5.09 -11.27 0.64
C VAL A 311 3.70 -10.87 1.18
N CYS A 312 2.89 -10.20 0.37
CA CYS A 312 1.58 -9.69 0.79
C CYS A 312 0.42 -10.50 0.19
N SER A 313 -0.72 -10.54 0.87
CA SER A 313 -1.93 -11.18 0.35
C SER A 313 -3.13 -10.23 0.38
N ASN A 314 -3.98 -10.26 -0.65
CA ASN A 314 -5.18 -9.43 -0.71
C ASN A 314 -4.88 -7.92 -0.54
N VAL A 315 -3.91 -7.42 -1.30
CA VAL A 315 -3.62 -5.98 -1.41
C VAL A 315 -4.36 -5.39 -2.59
N VAL A 316 -5.15 -4.35 -2.34
CA VAL A 316 -5.91 -3.63 -3.36
C VAL A 316 -5.31 -2.25 -3.53
N LEU A 317 -4.69 -1.99 -4.67
CA LEU A 317 -4.44 -0.63 -5.17
C LEU A 317 -5.63 -0.26 -6.05
N ASN A 318 -6.40 0.77 -5.67
CA ASN A 318 -7.54 1.22 -6.44
C ASN A 318 -7.44 2.70 -6.80
N SER A 319 -7.44 2.99 -8.09
CA SER A 319 -7.27 4.36 -8.62
C SER A 319 -6.01 5.05 -8.09
N CYS A 320 -4.97 4.26 -7.79
CA CYS A 320 -3.69 4.80 -7.36
C CYS A 320 -2.94 5.42 -8.55
N MET A 321 -1.91 6.22 -8.27
CA MET A 321 -1.05 6.78 -9.30
C MET A 321 0.42 6.61 -8.96
N CYS A 322 1.21 6.32 -9.99
CA CYS A 322 2.66 6.36 -9.93
C CYS A 322 3.15 7.33 -11.00
N THR A 323 3.78 8.43 -10.57
CA THR A 323 4.16 9.52 -11.48
C THR A 323 5.60 9.97 -11.28
N ASP A 324 6.16 10.52 -12.34
CA ASP A 324 7.38 11.32 -12.29
C ASP A 324 7.07 12.73 -12.82
N PHE A 325 6.89 13.70 -11.92
CA PHE A 325 6.55 15.07 -12.31
C PHE A 325 7.75 15.90 -12.76
N ARG A 326 8.98 15.52 -12.38
CA ARG A 326 10.18 16.31 -12.68
C ARG A 326 10.77 15.95 -14.05
N GLN A 327 10.45 16.79 -15.03
CA GLN A 327 11.12 16.86 -16.33
C GLN A 327 12.27 17.86 -16.25
N ASP A 328 13.47 17.50 -16.69
CA ASP A 328 14.48 18.50 -17.02
C ASP A 328 14.27 19.03 -18.45
N ASP A 329 15.05 20.05 -18.82
CA ASP A 329 14.97 20.66 -20.16
C ASP A 329 15.26 19.66 -21.31
N SER A 330 15.75 18.45 -21.01
CA SER A 330 16.01 17.36 -21.96
C SER A 330 14.90 16.29 -22.02
N GLY A 331 13.89 16.36 -21.15
CA GLY A 331 12.73 15.47 -21.17
C GLY A 331 12.94 14.09 -20.56
N LYS A 332 14.02 13.88 -19.80
CA LYS A 332 14.53 12.53 -19.53
C LYS A 332 14.89 12.29 -18.06
N TYR A 333 13.90 12.22 -17.18
CA TYR A 333 14.11 11.57 -15.89
C TYR A 333 12.94 10.69 -15.45
N LYS A 334 13.29 9.45 -15.11
CA LYS A 334 12.55 8.60 -14.16
C LYS A 334 13.33 8.68 -12.85
N THR A 335 12.72 9.03 -11.72
CA THR A 335 13.41 8.91 -10.42
C THR A 335 13.09 7.60 -9.74
N GLN A 336 11.92 7.05 -10.05
CA GLN A 336 11.52 5.74 -9.60
C GLN A 336 11.96 4.71 -10.65
N ASN A 337 12.51 3.60 -10.18
CA ASN A 337 12.92 2.48 -11.02
C ASN A 337 11.70 1.85 -11.72
N ILE A 338 10.76 1.36 -10.90
CA ILE A 338 9.53 0.71 -11.33
C ILE A 338 8.38 1.39 -10.59
N GLY A 339 7.24 1.55 -11.26
CA GLY A 339 6.06 2.16 -10.68
C GLY A 339 5.43 1.26 -9.62
N VAL A 340 5.24 -0.02 -9.93
CA VAL A 340 4.79 -1.06 -8.98
C VAL A 340 5.64 -2.31 -9.14
N HIS A 341 6.22 -2.80 -8.05
CA HIS A 341 6.90 -4.09 -7.99
C HIS A 341 6.14 -5.01 -7.02
N LEU A 342 5.82 -6.21 -7.49
CA LEU A 342 5.16 -7.27 -6.74
C LEU A 342 6.09 -8.48 -6.61
N SER A 343 6.25 -8.97 -5.40
CA SER A 343 7.07 -10.15 -5.09
C SER A 343 6.36 -11.04 -4.07
N TYR A 344 6.18 -12.33 -4.38
CA TYR A 344 5.53 -13.32 -3.50
C TYR A 344 4.13 -12.90 -3.01
N CYS A 345 3.31 -12.35 -3.90
CA CYS A 345 1.98 -11.82 -3.55
C CYS A 345 0.83 -12.67 -4.07
N THR A 346 -0.24 -12.81 -3.28
CA THR A 346 -1.49 -13.51 -3.68
C THR A 346 -2.71 -12.60 -3.60
N ASP A 347 -3.73 -12.87 -4.40
CA ASP A 347 -5.06 -12.24 -4.35
C ASP A 347 -5.06 -10.70 -4.44
N CYS A 348 -4.02 -10.12 -5.06
CA CYS A 348 -3.87 -8.67 -5.15
C CYS A 348 -4.63 -8.09 -6.37
N ILE A 349 -5.21 -6.90 -6.20
CA ILE A 349 -5.88 -6.16 -7.28
C ILE A 349 -5.14 -4.85 -7.47
N ILE A 350 -4.64 -4.63 -8.68
CA ILE A 350 -3.80 -3.48 -9.03
C ILE A 350 -4.50 -2.64 -10.10
N ASN A 351 -5.21 -1.61 -9.66
CA ASN A 351 -5.79 -0.57 -10.51
C ASN A 351 -5.01 0.74 -10.27
N ILE A 352 -4.06 1.02 -11.15
CA ILE A 352 -3.09 2.11 -10.99
C ILE A 352 -2.77 2.76 -12.34
N THR A 353 -2.60 4.09 -12.34
CA THR A 353 -2.08 4.83 -13.50
C THR A 353 -0.58 5.11 -13.33
N CYS A 354 0.25 4.65 -14.27
CA CYS A 354 1.70 4.88 -14.24
C CYS A 354 2.16 5.78 -15.39
N SER A 355 2.85 6.88 -15.12
CA SER A 355 3.42 7.73 -16.18
C SER A 355 4.83 7.25 -16.58
N LYS A 356 4.95 6.54 -17.71
CA LYS A 356 6.25 6.08 -18.29
C LYS A 356 7.06 5.11 -17.40
N GLN A 357 6.53 4.66 -16.27
CA GLN A 357 7.15 3.71 -15.35
C GLN A 357 6.62 2.29 -15.58
N GLN A 358 7.44 1.28 -15.29
CA GLN A 358 7.06 -0.13 -15.47
C GLN A 358 6.22 -0.65 -14.29
N ILE A 359 5.44 -1.71 -14.52
CA ILE A 359 4.98 -2.62 -13.46
C ILE A 359 5.74 -3.92 -13.63
N ASP A 360 6.34 -4.42 -12.56
CA ASP A 360 7.12 -5.66 -12.56
C ASP A 360 6.56 -6.65 -11.54
N VAL A 361 6.32 -7.88 -11.98
CA VAL A 361 5.84 -8.98 -11.15
C VAL A 361 6.90 -10.07 -11.18
N LYS A 362 7.64 -10.23 -10.07
CA LYS A 362 8.85 -11.06 -10.03
C LYS A 362 8.57 -12.48 -9.53
N GLU A 363 8.77 -13.49 -10.38
CA GLU A 363 8.78 -14.90 -9.97
C GLU A 363 10.20 -15.29 -9.51
N ASP A 364 10.58 -15.02 -8.26
CA ASP A 364 11.86 -15.55 -7.74
C ASP A 364 11.64 -16.95 -7.13
N HIS A 365 12.11 -17.96 -7.87
CA HIS A 365 12.50 -19.32 -7.46
C HIS A 365 11.49 -20.22 -6.71
N ASP A 366 11.24 -21.37 -7.34
CA ASP A 366 10.63 -22.65 -6.92
C ASP A 366 9.29 -22.70 -6.16
N GLU A 367 8.82 -21.64 -5.48
CA GLU A 367 7.59 -21.71 -4.66
C GLU A 367 6.71 -20.44 -4.67
N GLY A 368 7.04 -19.41 -5.46
CA GLY A 368 6.23 -18.18 -5.55
C GLY A 368 4.86 -18.41 -6.22
N VAL A 369 3.81 -18.60 -5.44
CA VAL A 369 2.43 -18.80 -5.93
C VAL A 369 1.80 -17.42 -6.21
N TYR A 370 1.46 -17.15 -7.47
CA TYR A 370 0.60 -16.03 -7.84
C TYR A 370 -0.80 -16.59 -8.13
N GLU A 371 -1.72 -16.38 -7.19
CA GLU A 371 -3.13 -16.73 -7.35
C GLU A 371 -3.95 -15.43 -7.45
N ASN A 372 -4.80 -15.32 -8.48
CA ASN A 372 -5.79 -14.26 -8.65
C ASN A 372 -5.26 -12.81 -8.70
N LEU A 373 -4.11 -12.55 -9.34
CA LEU A 373 -3.62 -11.17 -9.55
C LEU A 373 -4.36 -10.50 -10.71
N LYS A 374 -4.95 -9.33 -10.45
CA LYS A 374 -5.76 -8.59 -11.44
C LYS A 374 -5.22 -7.16 -11.67
N ILE A 375 -4.78 -6.87 -12.89
CA ILE A 375 -4.31 -5.52 -13.29
C ILE A 375 -5.39 -4.85 -14.15
N ILE A 376 -5.83 -3.64 -13.78
CA ILE A 376 -6.99 -2.94 -14.36
C ILE A 376 -6.59 -1.53 -14.81
N ASN A 377 -6.74 -1.24 -16.12
CA ASN A 377 -6.67 0.08 -16.77
C ASN A 377 -5.39 0.92 -16.58
N GLY A 378 -5.14 1.87 -17.50
CA GLY A 378 -4.18 2.97 -17.30
C GLY A 378 -2.69 2.68 -17.55
N ILE A 379 -2.34 1.52 -18.10
CA ILE A 379 -0.95 1.12 -18.32
C ILE A 379 -0.76 0.73 -19.79
N PRO A 380 0.10 1.44 -20.54
CA PRO A 380 0.57 0.93 -21.83
C PRO A 380 1.29 -0.41 -21.60
N ILE A 381 0.81 -1.47 -22.24
CA ILE A 381 1.20 -2.86 -21.96
C ILE A 381 2.70 -3.15 -22.09
N GLU A 382 3.40 -2.37 -22.92
CA GLU A 382 4.87 -2.34 -23.07
C GLU A 382 5.63 -2.03 -21.76
N TYR A 383 4.92 -1.52 -20.75
CA TYR A 383 5.46 -1.25 -19.43
C TYR A 383 5.19 -2.35 -18.40
N LEU A 384 4.45 -3.42 -18.74
CA LEU A 384 4.23 -4.55 -17.84
C LEU A 384 5.33 -5.63 -18.06
N LYS A 385 5.91 -6.11 -16.97
CA LYS A 385 6.85 -7.24 -16.92
C LYS A 385 6.33 -8.33 -15.99
N ILE A 386 6.41 -9.59 -16.44
CA ILE A 386 6.05 -10.78 -15.66
C ILE A 386 7.23 -11.75 -15.72
N GLY A 387 7.82 -12.10 -14.58
CA GLY A 387 8.97 -13.02 -14.52
C GLY A 387 10.16 -12.54 -15.36
N GLY A 388 10.43 -11.22 -15.36
CA GLY A 388 11.50 -10.60 -16.18
C GLY A 388 11.17 -10.47 -17.68
N THR A 389 9.97 -10.85 -18.09
CA THR A 389 9.54 -10.90 -19.50
C THR A 389 8.58 -9.75 -19.82
N ILE A 390 8.82 -8.98 -20.89
CA ILE A 390 7.92 -7.87 -21.27
C ILE A 390 6.63 -8.42 -21.88
N ALA A 391 5.53 -7.88 -21.40
CA ALA A 391 4.21 -8.12 -21.91
C ALA A 391 3.99 -7.46 -23.30
N GLN A 392 3.65 -8.22 -24.36
CA GLN A 392 3.40 -7.65 -25.70
C GLN A 392 1.90 -7.44 -26.02
N ARG A 393 1.57 -6.27 -26.62
CA ARG A 393 0.22 -5.95 -27.13
C ARG A 393 -0.08 -6.74 -28.40
N LEU A 394 -1.24 -7.38 -28.51
CA LEU A 394 -1.81 -7.70 -29.81
C LEU A 394 -2.50 -6.45 -30.37
N GLU A 395 -2.35 -6.15 -31.66
CA GLU A 395 -2.98 -5.00 -32.32
C GLU A 395 -4.51 -4.99 -32.10
N GLY A 396 -5.07 -3.85 -31.69
CA GLY A 396 -6.53 -3.64 -31.57
C GLY A 396 -7.14 -3.72 -30.15
N THR A 397 -6.36 -3.69 -29.08
CA THR A 397 -6.86 -3.71 -27.68
C THR A 397 -6.84 -2.30 -27.05
N GLU A 398 -7.98 -1.73 -26.65
CA GLU A 398 -8.02 -0.38 -26.04
C GLU A 398 -8.00 -0.35 -24.51
N ASP A 399 -8.41 -1.42 -23.82
CA ASP A 399 -8.27 -1.55 -22.36
C ASP A 399 -8.02 -3.03 -22.04
N ALA A 400 -6.93 -3.36 -21.35
CA ALA A 400 -6.59 -4.74 -21.00
C ALA A 400 -6.73 -4.94 -19.49
N MET A 401 -7.69 -5.77 -19.11
CA MET A 401 -7.71 -6.45 -17.82
C MET A 401 -6.76 -7.65 -17.94
N ILE A 402 -5.74 -7.74 -17.10
CA ILE A 402 -4.81 -8.88 -17.11
C ILE A 402 -5.02 -9.63 -15.81
N GLU A 403 -5.50 -10.87 -15.92
CA GLU A 403 -5.60 -11.81 -14.81
C GLU A 403 -4.49 -12.85 -14.95
N ILE A 404 -3.61 -12.94 -13.95
CA ILE A 404 -2.48 -13.87 -13.93
C ILE A 404 -2.85 -15.04 -13.02
N HIS A 405 -2.87 -16.25 -13.59
CA HIS A 405 -3.15 -17.50 -12.88
C HIS A 405 -1.95 -18.43 -12.97
N ARG A 406 -1.57 -19.05 -11.85
CA ARG A 406 -0.63 -20.18 -11.81
C ARG A 406 -1.39 -21.45 -11.45
N ASP A 407 -1.44 -22.42 -12.37
CA ASP A 407 -1.67 -23.84 -12.05
C ASP A 407 -0.33 -24.56 -12.21
N ASN A 408 -0.09 -25.63 -11.44
CA ASN A 408 1.16 -26.40 -11.25
C ASN A 408 1.83 -26.96 -12.51
N SER A 409 1.45 -26.51 -13.71
CA SER A 409 2.09 -26.88 -14.96
C SER A 409 2.19 -25.77 -16.03
N LYS A 410 1.57 -24.59 -15.90
CA LYS A 410 1.65 -23.50 -16.92
C LYS A 410 1.36 -22.12 -16.32
N ASN A 411 2.15 -21.11 -16.71
CA ASN A 411 1.83 -19.69 -16.52
C ASN A 411 0.84 -19.26 -17.63
N TRP A 412 -0.31 -18.69 -17.29
CA TRP A 412 -1.25 -18.16 -18.28
C TRP A 412 -1.85 -16.83 -17.82
N ALA A 413 -1.93 -15.87 -18.75
CA ALA A 413 -2.60 -14.60 -18.57
C ALA A 413 -3.84 -14.56 -19.46
N TYR A 414 -5.02 -14.33 -18.89
CA TYR A 414 -6.27 -14.20 -19.64
C TYR A 414 -6.82 -12.77 -19.51
N GLY A 415 -7.32 -12.23 -20.62
CA GLY A 415 -8.12 -11.01 -20.61
C GLY A 415 -9.60 -11.34 -20.73
N GLN A 416 -10.42 -10.91 -19.78
CA GLN A 416 -11.89 -10.81 -19.93
C GLN A 416 -12.25 -9.33 -20.15
N ASN A 417 -13.11 -8.89 -21.08
CA ASN A 417 -14.04 -9.59 -21.96
C ASN A 417 -14.39 -8.68 -23.17
N GLY A 418 -14.65 -9.26 -24.35
CA GLY A 418 -15.14 -8.55 -25.54
C GLY A 418 -14.52 -8.98 -26.87
N LEU A 419 -14.85 -10.19 -27.35
CA LEU A 419 -14.66 -10.71 -28.72
C LEU A 419 -13.22 -11.04 -29.20
N ASP A 420 -12.48 -11.89 -28.48
CA ASP A 420 -11.10 -12.37 -28.78
C ASP A 420 -9.98 -11.34 -28.58
N LYS A 421 -9.34 -11.38 -27.40
CA LYS A 421 -8.08 -10.65 -27.10
C LYS A 421 -7.23 -11.46 -26.11
N SER A 422 -6.60 -12.54 -26.59
CA SER A 422 -5.65 -13.34 -25.79
C SER A 422 -4.30 -12.63 -25.65
N PHE A 423 -3.64 -12.80 -24.51
CA PHE A 423 -2.35 -12.19 -24.19
C PHE A 423 -1.21 -13.19 -24.45
N ARG A 424 -0.05 -12.74 -24.98
CA ARG A 424 1.15 -13.59 -25.21
C ARG A 424 2.30 -13.17 -24.29
N ILE A 425 3.02 -14.15 -23.73
CA ILE A 425 4.25 -13.94 -22.94
C ILE A 425 5.40 -14.52 -23.79
N ASP A 426 6.24 -13.67 -24.37
CA ASP A 426 7.37 -14.07 -25.23
C ASP A 426 8.69 -13.99 -24.48
N ARG A 427 9.54 -15.01 -24.53
CA ARG A 427 10.79 -15.06 -23.74
C ARG A 427 11.87 -14.17 -24.36
N TYR A 428 12.53 -13.34 -23.56
CA TYR A 428 13.72 -12.60 -23.99
C TYR A 428 14.97 -13.49 -23.93
N ASP A 429 15.73 -13.55 -25.03
CA ASP A 429 17.04 -14.19 -25.09
C ASP A 429 18.16 -13.14 -24.99
N PRO A 430 18.86 -13.05 -23.85
CA PRO A 430 19.89 -12.04 -23.63
C PRO A 430 21.15 -12.27 -24.47
N ASP A 431 21.37 -13.49 -24.99
CA ASP A 431 22.56 -13.79 -25.80
C ASP A 431 22.38 -13.35 -27.27
N THR A 432 21.13 -13.20 -27.71
CA THR A 432 20.79 -12.80 -29.08
C THR A 432 20.12 -11.42 -29.18
N GLU A 433 19.93 -10.73 -28.05
CA GLU A 433 19.13 -9.49 -27.93
C GLU A 433 17.77 -9.60 -28.65
N SER A 434 17.17 -10.78 -28.65
CA SER A 434 15.97 -11.07 -29.43
C SER A 434 14.86 -11.72 -28.60
N TRP A 435 13.61 -11.38 -28.92
CA TRP A 435 12.43 -11.99 -28.33
C TRP A 435 12.13 -13.29 -29.08
N GLN A 436 12.17 -14.40 -28.37
CA GLN A 436 11.90 -15.73 -28.91
C GLN A 436 10.42 -16.05 -28.72
N ASP A 437 9.72 -16.31 -29.83
CA ASP A 437 8.33 -16.79 -29.84
C ASP A 437 8.22 -18.01 -28.93
N SER A 438 7.46 -17.88 -27.83
CA SER A 438 7.05 -19.03 -27.03
C SER A 438 5.63 -19.39 -27.41
N PRO A 439 5.40 -20.32 -28.37
CA PRO A 439 4.05 -20.71 -28.72
C PRO A 439 3.38 -21.32 -27.50
N ILE A 440 2.33 -20.66 -27.02
CA ILE A 440 1.41 -21.14 -26.01
C ILE A 440 0.82 -22.46 -26.50
N ASN A 441 1.31 -23.58 -25.96
CA ASN A 441 0.60 -24.86 -26.07
C ASN A 441 -0.56 -24.84 -25.08
N LEU A 442 -1.71 -24.32 -25.51
CA LEU A 442 -2.99 -24.57 -24.84
C LEU A 442 -3.21 -26.09 -24.81
N PRO A 443 -3.51 -26.71 -23.65
CA PRO A 443 -4.02 -28.06 -23.64
C PRO A 443 -5.48 -28.00 -24.10
N ILE A 444 -5.71 -27.89 -25.41
CA ILE A 444 -7.00 -28.26 -25.99
C ILE A 444 -7.01 -29.79 -25.97
N SER A 445 -7.91 -30.38 -25.20
CA SER A 445 -8.10 -31.83 -25.22
C SER A 445 -8.52 -32.22 -26.64
N GLY A 446 -7.64 -32.95 -27.34
CA GLY A 446 -7.90 -33.54 -28.64
C GLY A 446 -7.71 -32.60 -29.84
N GLY A 447 -6.46 -32.38 -30.25
CA GLY A 447 -6.14 -31.84 -31.57
C GLY A 447 -4.71 -31.34 -31.68
N ALA A 448 -3.85 -32.08 -32.38
CA ALA A 448 -2.46 -31.71 -32.58
C ALA A 448 -2.33 -30.42 -33.41
N VAL A 449 -1.52 -29.48 -32.93
CA VAL A 449 -0.99 -28.37 -33.73
C VAL A 449 0.07 -28.94 -34.67
N LEU A 450 -0.12 -28.77 -35.97
CA LEU A 450 0.94 -28.86 -36.96
C LEU A 450 0.71 -27.77 -38.02
N GLY A 451 1.55 -26.74 -37.97
CA GLY A 451 1.81 -25.79 -39.05
C GLY A 451 0.61 -25.01 -39.62
N GLY A 452 0.40 -23.78 -39.16
CA GLY A 452 -0.19 -22.71 -39.98
C GLY A 452 -1.68 -22.80 -40.33
N LEU A 453 -2.51 -23.45 -39.50
CA LEU A 453 -3.96 -23.47 -39.69
C LEU A 453 -4.66 -22.56 -38.66
N LEU A 454 -5.19 -21.41 -39.11
CA LEU A 454 -6.05 -20.52 -38.33
C LEU A 454 -7.51 -20.71 -38.74
N LEU A 455 -8.37 -21.02 -37.76
CA LEU A 455 -9.82 -21.12 -37.92
C LEU A 455 -10.49 -19.93 -37.20
N LYS A 456 -11.41 -19.23 -37.89
CA LYS A 456 -12.27 -18.17 -37.32
C LYS A 456 -13.69 -18.34 -37.86
N ASP A 457 -14.71 -18.27 -37.01
CA ASP A 457 -16.13 -18.32 -37.40
C ASP A 457 -16.45 -19.48 -38.37
N ASN A 458 -15.99 -20.70 -38.03
CA ASN A 458 -16.12 -21.91 -38.86
C ASN A 458 -15.54 -21.79 -40.28
N SER A 459 -14.64 -20.84 -40.51
CA SER A 459 -14.03 -20.54 -41.81
C SER A 459 -12.49 -20.52 -41.69
N ILE A 460 -11.79 -21.01 -42.72
CA ILE A 460 -10.32 -20.96 -42.81
C ILE A 460 -9.95 -19.58 -43.34
N VAL A 461 -9.25 -18.78 -42.53
CA VAL A 461 -8.99 -17.36 -42.87
C VAL A 461 -7.58 -17.14 -43.39
N ASN A 462 -6.64 -18.04 -43.10
CA ASN A 462 -5.31 -17.99 -43.71
C ASN A 462 -4.66 -19.38 -43.69
N ALA A 463 -4.40 -19.93 -44.87
CA ALA A 463 -3.65 -21.17 -45.03
C ALA A 463 -2.71 -21.03 -46.24
N THR A 464 -1.46 -20.66 -45.99
CA THR A 464 -0.41 -20.84 -47.00
C THR A 464 0.08 -22.29 -46.94
N ASN A 465 -0.35 -23.08 -47.92
CA ASN A 465 0.09 -24.44 -48.27
C ASN A 465 -0.03 -25.52 -47.17
N ILE A 466 -1.14 -26.27 -47.18
CA ILE A 466 -1.27 -27.50 -46.39
C ILE A 466 -0.68 -28.68 -47.17
N ASN A 467 0.53 -29.11 -46.79
CA ASN A 467 1.24 -30.22 -47.44
C ASN A 467 1.08 -31.57 -46.70
N THR A 468 0.21 -31.63 -45.69
CA THR A 468 -0.06 -32.80 -44.85
C THR A 468 -1.51 -33.30 -45.04
N PRO A 469 -1.84 -34.56 -44.65
CA PRO A 469 -3.21 -35.05 -44.68
C PRO A 469 -4.18 -34.20 -43.86
N VAL A 470 -5.34 -33.88 -44.43
CA VAL A 470 -6.43 -33.14 -43.77
C VAL A 470 -7.64 -34.06 -43.59
N SER A 471 -8.35 -33.96 -42.48
CA SER A 471 -9.64 -34.65 -42.29
C SER A 471 -10.76 -33.61 -42.25
N ILE A 472 -11.75 -33.73 -43.13
CA ILE A 472 -12.95 -32.87 -43.15
C ILE A 472 -14.18 -33.76 -43.01
N GLY A 473 -14.96 -33.58 -41.95
CA GLY A 473 -16.17 -34.39 -41.71
C GLY A 473 -15.90 -35.90 -41.58
N GLY A 474 -14.70 -36.29 -41.11
CA GLY A 474 -14.27 -37.69 -41.00
C GLY A 474 -13.70 -38.28 -42.30
N VAL A 475 -13.66 -37.51 -43.39
CA VAL A 475 -13.04 -37.91 -44.66
C VAL A 475 -11.61 -37.39 -44.73
N MET A 476 -10.65 -38.30 -44.87
CA MET A 476 -9.24 -37.95 -45.08
C MET A 476 -9.01 -37.50 -46.52
N ILE A 477 -8.32 -36.38 -46.72
CA ILE A 477 -7.96 -35.79 -48.00
C ILE A 477 -6.45 -35.60 -48.03
N VAL A 478 -5.80 -36.12 -49.08
CA VAL A 478 -4.35 -36.00 -49.30
C VAL A 478 -4.03 -35.75 -50.77
N THR A 479 -2.82 -35.31 -51.06
CA THR A 479 -2.28 -35.21 -52.42
C THR A 479 -1.10 -36.18 -52.58
N LYS A 480 -1.14 -37.06 -53.59
CA LYS A 480 -0.05 -38.02 -53.90
C LYS A 480 0.10 -38.25 -55.40
N ALA A 481 1.27 -38.72 -55.83
CA ALA A 481 1.57 -39.02 -57.24
C ALA A 481 0.96 -40.35 -57.75
N ALA A 482 0.47 -41.21 -56.85
CA ALA A 482 -0.10 -42.52 -57.18
C ALA A 482 -1.07 -43.01 -56.08
N ILE A 483 -1.84 -44.05 -56.39
CA ILE A 483 -2.70 -44.76 -55.42
C ILE A 483 -1.85 -45.25 -54.23
N PRO A 484 -2.26 -45.00 -52.97
CA PRO A 484 -1.56 -45.51 -51.79
C PRO A 484 -1.48 -47.05 -51.77
N THR A 485 -0.27 -47.58 -51.64
CA THR A 485 0.00 -49.02 -51.44
C THR A 485 0.24 -49.39 -49.98
N THR A 486 0.31 -48.40 -49.09
CA THR A 486 0.56 -48.55 -47.65
C THR A 486 -0.28 -47.55 -46.84
N GLY A 487 -0.37 -47.76 -45.52
CA GLY A 487 -1.15 -46.95 -44.58
C GLY A 487 -2.61 -47.40 -44.48
N THR A 488 -3.27 -47.03 -43.38
CA THR A 488 -4.68 -47.37 -43.13
C THR A 488 -5.59 -46.26 -43.64
N TRP A 489 -6.53 -46.60 -44.53
CA TRP A 489 -7.41 -45.65 -45.20
C TRP A 489 -8.85 -46.04 -44.97
N THR A 490 -9.67 -45.10 -44.50
CA THR A 490 -11.11 -45.29 -44.34
C THR A 490 -11.84 -45.14 -45.67
N LYS A 491 -12.94 -45.88 -45.84
CA LYS A 491 -13.87 -45.69 -46.97
C LYS A 491 -14.29 -44.22 -47.04
N GLY A 492 -14.19 -43.63 -48.23
CA GLY A 492 -14.46 -42.23 -48.49
C GLY A 492 -13.21 -41.35 -48.57
N ALA A 493 -12.04 -41.81 -48.08
CA ALA A 493 -10.80 -41.05 -48.19
C ALA A 493 -10.46 -40.69 -49.64
N LEU A 494 -9.99 -39.46 -49.87
CA LEU A 494 -9.67 -38.88 -51.17
C LEU A 494 -8.17 -38.65 -51.31
N VAL A 495 -7.61 -39.08 -52.43
CA VAL A 495 -6.23 -38.81 -52.84
C VAL A 495 -6.26 -38.03 -54.15
N TYR A 496 -5.95 -36.74 -54.11
CA TYR A 496 -5.74 -35.95 -55.33
C TYR A 496 -4.42 -36.32 -55.99
N ASN A 497 -4.45 -36.54 -57.29
CA ASN A 497 -3.27 -36.85 -58.08
C ASN A 497 -2.41 -35.60 -58.21
N SER A 498 -1.18 -35.64 -57.69
CA SER A 498 -0.23 -34.53 -57.78
C SER A 498 0.37 -34.33 -59.18
N ASN A 499 0.11 -35.26 -60.11
CA ASN A 499 0.57 -35.22 -61.49
C ASN A 499 -0.55 -35.70 -62.45
N PRO A 500 -1.65 -34.94 -62.60
CA PRO A 500 -2.75 -35.30 -63.48
C PRO A 500 -2.32 -35.28 -64.95
N LYS A 501 -2.82 -36.23 -65.76
CA LYS A 501 -2.48 -36.38 -67.19
C LYS A 501 -3.75 -36.59 -68.02
N VAL A 502 -3.70 -36.26 -69.31
CA VAL A 502 -4.74 -36.59 -70.30
C VAL A 502 -5.02 -38.10 -70.28
N ASN A 503 -6.29 -38.48 -70.32
CA ASN A 503 -6.79 -39.85 -70.12
C ASN A 503 -6.50 -40.45 -68.73
N GLY A 504 -6.01 -39.65 -67.78
CA GLY A 504 -5.83 -40.00 -66.37
C GLY A 504 -7.01 -39.55 -65.50
N TYR A 505 -6.83 -39.59 -64.19
CA TYR A 505 -7.83 -39.16 -63.22
C TYR A 505 -7.30 -37.99 -62.37
N ILE A 506 -8.21 -37.09 -61.97
CA ILE A 506 -7.95 -36.02 -61.00
C ILE A 506 -7.51 -36.61 -59.65
N GLY A 507 -8.01 -37.79 -59.29
CA GLY A 507 -7.60 -38.48 -58.08
C GLY A 507 -8.25 -39.86 -57.92
N TRP A 508 -8.12 -40.41 -56.71
CA TRP A 508 -8.70 -41.70 -56.32
C TRP A 508 -9.47 -41.59 -55.01
N VAL A 509 -10.56 -42.36 -54.92
CA VAL A 509 -11.37 -42.50 -53.71
C VAL A 509 -11.26 -43.93 -53.17
N CYS A 510 -11.09 -44.06 -51.86
CA CYS A 510 -11.10 -45.33 -51.17
C CYS A 510 -12.55 -45.85 -51.05
N ILE A 511 -12.88 -46.96 -51.69
CA ILE A 511 -14.23 -47.54 -51.70
C ILE A 511 -14.42 -48.62 -50.62
N THR A 512 -13.32 -49.15 -50.06
CA THR A 512 -13.30 -50.14 -48.98
C THR A 512 -12.16 -49.83 -48.03
N THR A 513 -12.45 -49.67 -46.72
CA THR A 513 -11.45 -49.45 -45.68
C THR A 513 -10.39 -50.56 -45.65
N GLY A 514 -9.10 -50.23 -45.49
CA GLY A 514 -8.04 -51.23 -45.41
C GLY A 514 -6.61 -50.66 -45.30
N THR A 515 -5.62 -51.56 -45.29
CA THR A 515 -4.18 -51.23 -45.19
C THR A 515 -3.38 -51.89 -46.34
N PRO A 516 -3.37 -51.32 -47.56
CA PRO A 516 -4.12 -50.12 -47.98
C PRO A 516 -5.58 -50.42 -48.31
N GLY A 517 -6.39 -49.37 -48.44
CA GLY A 517 -7.77 -49.50 -48.91
C GLY A 517 -7.88 -49.92 -50.38
N VAL A 518 -9.10 -50.19 -50.85
CA VAL A 518 -9.40 -50.45 -52.27
C VAL A 518 -9.78 -49.13 -52.95
N TRP A 519 -9.17 -48.83 -54.09
CA TRP A 519 -9.26 -47.50 -54.72
C TRP A 519 -9.97 -47.51 -56.09
N LYS A 520 -10.68 -46.44 -56.39
CA LYS A 520 -11.26 -46.15 -57.71
C LYS A 520 -10.90 -44.73 -58.15
N GLY A 521 -10.61 -44.54 -59.44
CA GLY A 521 -10.36 -43.22 -60.01
C GLY A 521 -11.63 -42.36 -60.06
N PHE A 522 -11.49 -41.07 -59.82
CA PHE A 522 -12.56 -40.08 -60.01
C PHE A 522 -12.04 -38.88 -60.82
N GLY A 523 -12.95 -38.20 -61.52
CA GLY A 523 -12.61 -37.06 -62.37
C GLY A 523 -11.71 -37.47 -63.53
N LEU A 524 -12.23 -38.30 -64.44
CA LEU A 524 -11.51 -38.66 -65.66
C LEU A 524 -11.18 -37.39 -66.46
N ILE A 525 -9.90 -37.21 -66.79
CA ILE A 525 -9.39 -36.08 -67.56
C ILE A 525 -9.55 -36.45 -69.03
N GLN A 526 -10.65 -35.99 -69.62
CA GLN A 526 -10.98 -36.24 -71.02
C GLN A 526 -9.98 -35.54 -71.96
N THR A 527 -9.97 -35.99 -73.21
CA THR A 527 -9.07 -35.52 -74.26
C THR A 527 -9.48 -34.16 -74.82
#